data_AF-A0A2H9RBN9-F1
#
_entry.id   AF-A0A2H9RBN9-F1
#
_cell.length_a   1.000
_cell.length_b   1.000
_cell.length_c   1.000
_cell.angle_alpha   90.00
_cell.angle_beta   90.00
_cell.angle_gamma   90.00
#
_symmetry.space_group_name_H-M   'P 1'
#
loop_
_entity.id
_entity.type
_entity.pdbx_description
1 polymer ?
#
loop_
_entity_poly.entity_id
_entity_poly.type
_entity_poly.pdbx_seq_one_letter_code
_entity_poly.pdbx_strand_id
1 'polypeptide(L)' 'MQRSFLVFSNSIRSKETLKTYTWGLNKFMSFYKLKDYDSLAVMDSKMLQIMIEDFVMKKKSEGLSSNGIKNHLSPL' A
#
# COMPACT_ATOMS: atom_id res chain seq x y z
N MET A 1 -17.83 2.78 -3.02
CA MET A 1 -17.04 2.24 -1.89
C MET A 1 -16.72 0.80 -2.25
N GLN A 2 -15.43 0.41 -2.34
CA GLN A 2 -14.98 -0.89 -2.86
C GLN A 2 -15.00 -1.98 -1.78
N ARG A 3 -15.33 -3.21 -2.17
CA ARG A 3 -15.53 -4.33 -1.23
C ARG A 3 -14.23 -4.67 -0.53
N SER A 4 -13.12 -4.69 -1.27
CA SER A 4 -11.80 -4.99 -0.75
C SER A 4 -11.35 -4.00 0.33
N PHE A 5 -11.61 -2.70 0.12
CA PHE A 5 -11.33 -1.66 1.12
C PHE A 5 -12.23 -1.76 2.36
N LEU A 6 -13.49 -2.19 2.19
CA LEU A 6 -14.43 -2.35 3.31
C LEU A 6 -14.02 -3.52 4.23
N VAL A 7 -13.59 -4.64 3.64
CA VAL A 7 -13.02 -5.77 4.39
C VAL A 7 -11.73 -5.35 5.11
N PHE A 8 -10.85 -4.64 4.41
CA PHE A 8 -9.61 -4.12 4.98
C PHE A 8 -9.87 -3.18 6.18
N SER A 9 -10.72 -2.18 6.00
CA SER A 9 -11.04 -1.22 7.06
C SER A 9 -11.73 -1.84 8.26
N ASN A 10 -12.59 -2.84 8.04
CA ASN A 10 -13.23 -3.58 9.13
C ASN A 10 -12.26 -4.51 9.88
N SER A 11 -11.17 -4.95 9.23
CA SER A 11 -10.13 -5.76 9.88
C SER A 11 -9.25 -4.96 10.87
N ILE A 12 -9.21 -3.63 10.72
CA ILE A 12 -8.36 -2.75 11.54
C ILE A 12 -9.19 -2.12 12.66
N ARG A 13 -8.84 -2.45 13.91
CA ARG A 13 -9.57 -1.97 15.10
C ARG A 13 -9.29 -0.50 15.44
N SER A 14 -8.06 -0.03 15.20
CA SER A 14 -7.67 1.34 15.53
C SER A 14 -7.87 2.28 14.36
N LYS A 15 -8.61 3.37 14.58
CA LYS A 15 -8.84 4.43 13.58
C LYS A 15 -7.52 5.09 13.15
N GLU A 16 -6.56 5.19 14.05
CA GLU A 16 -5.24 5.79 13.77
C GLU A 16 -4.43 4.88 12.85
N THR A 17 -4.40 3.58 13.13
CA THR A 17 -3.77 2.57 12.27
C THR A 17 -4.42 2.55 10.89
N LEU A 18 -5.76 2.60 10.82
CA LEU A 18 -6.49 2.66 9.56
C LEU A 18 -6.09 3.89 8.75
N LYS A 19 -5.91 5.05 9.39
CA LYS A 19 -5.48 6.29 8.73
C LYS A 19 -4.07 6.15 8.13
N THR A 20 -3.13 5.63 8.91
CA THR A 20 -1.74 5.40 8.47
C THR A 20 -1.68 4.40 7.32
N TYR A 21 -2.45 3.32 7.42
CA TYR A 21 -2.47 2.26 6.42
C TYR A 21 -3.14 2.72 5.12
N THR A 22 -4.24 3.46 5.23
CA THR A 22 -4.89 4.11 4.08
C THR A 22 -3.96 5.12 3.42
N TRP A 23 -3.15 5.85 4.20
CA TRP A 23 -2.16 6.78 3.65
C TRP A 23 -1.06 6.06 2.87
N GLY A 24 -0.51 4.96 3.40
CA GLY A 24 0.49 4.14 2.72
C GLY A 24 -0.05 3.53 1.42
N LEU A 25 -1.27 2.96 1.46
CA LEU A 25 -1.95 2.42 0.28
C LEU A 25 -2.18 3.49 -0.79
N ASN A 26 -2.69 4.66 -0.41
CA ASN A 26 -2.91 5.75 -1.37
C ASN A 26 -1.60 6.23 -2.02
N LYS A 27 -0.49 6.23 -1.27
CA LYS A 27 0.83 6.56 -1.83
C LYS A 27 1.31 5.52 -2.83
N PHE A 28 1.15 4.23 -2.53
CA PHE A 28 1.48 3.14 -3.43
C PHE A 28 0.61 3.18 -4.70
N MET A 29 -0.70 3.35 -4.53
CA MET A 29 -1.64 3.49 -5.64
C MET A 29 -1.34 4.70 -6.51
N SER A 30 -1.02 5.86 -5.91
CA SER A 30 -0.61 7.05 -6.69
C SER A 30 0.65 6.80 -7.50
N PHE A 31 1.61 6.04 -6.96
CA PHE A 31 2.85 5.72 -7.68
C PHE A 31 2.57 4.90 -8.94
N TYR A 32 1.68 3.90 -8.84
CA TYR A 32 1.27 3.07 -9.97
C TYR A 32 0.04 3.59 -10.74
N LYS A 33 -0.46 4.78 -10.38
CA LYS A 33 -1.67 5.40 -10.94
C LYS A 33 -2.90 4.48 -10.90
N LEU A 34 -2.97 3.62 -9.88
CA LEU A 34 -4.11 2.75 -9.62
C LEU A 34 -5.28 3.58 -9.08
N LYS A 35 -6.47 3.34 -9.63
CA LYS A 35 -7.72 4.03 -9.22
C LYS A 35 -8.60 3.17 -8.30
N ASP A 36 -8.26 1.89 -8.12
CA ASP A 36 -9.16 0.89 -7.53
C ASP A 36 -8.41 -0.07 -6.60
N TYR A 37 -8.98 -0.30 -5.40
CA TYR A 37 -8.48 -1.22 -4.37
C TYR A 37 -8.78 -2.69 -4.67
N ASP A 38 -9.88 -2.99 -5.37
CA ASP A 38 -10.20 -4.34 -5.81
C ASP A 38 -9.19 -4.83 -6.87
N SER A 39 -8.70 -3.95 -7.76
CA SER A 39 -7.63 -4.31 -8.70
C SER A 39 -6.33 -4.71 -8.00
N LEU A 40 -6.05 -4.15 -6.82
CA LEU A 40 -4.89 -4.52 -6.01
C LEU A 40 -5.13 -5.83 -5.25
N ALA A 41 -6.35 -6.06 -4.76
CA ALA A 41 -6.72 -7.28 -4.03
C ALA A 41 -6.81 -8.53 -4.93
N VAL A 42 -7.12 -8.36 -6.22
CA VAL A 42 -7.23 -9.46 -7.20
C VAL A 42 -5.89 -9.72 -7.92
N MET A 43 -4.86 -8.90 -7.65
CA MET A 43 -3.56 -9.00 -8.29
C MET A 43 -2.84 -10.30 -7.90
N ASP A 44 -2.14 -10.90 -8.87
CA ASP A 44 -1.29 -12.05 -8.60
C ASP A 44 -0.16 -11.69 -7.62
N SER A 45 0.12 -12.59 -6.68
CA SER A 45 1.11 -12.34 -5.62
C SER A 45 2.51 -12.07 -6.16
N LYS A 46 2.93 -12.68 -7.29
CA LYS A 46 4.23 -12.37 -7.91
C LYS A 46 4.25 -10.97 -8.50
N MET A 47 3.16 -10.57 -9.15
CA MET A 47 3.05 -9.22 -9.73
C MET A 47 3.07 -8.16 -8.63
N LEU A 48 2.33 -8.39 -7.54
CA LEU A 48 2.32 -7.51 -6.38
C LEU A 48 3.72 -7.40 -5.75
N GLN A 49 4.44 -8.51 -5.61
CA GLN A 49 5.79 -8.53 -5.07
C GLN A 49 6.75 -7.67 -5.92
N ILE A 50 6.74 -7.84 -7.24
CA ILE A 50 7.57 -7.03 -8.16
C ILE A 50 7.25 -5.53 -8.00
N MET A 51 5.96 -5.18 -7.89
CA MET A 51 5.55 -3.79 -7.68
C MET A 51 6.00 -3.24 -6.32
N ILE A 52 5.98 -4.05 -5.28
CA ILE A 52 6.50 -3.66 -3.96
C ILE A 52 8.02 -3.44 -4.04
N GLU A 53 8.75 -4.32 -4.70
CA GLU A 53 10.21 -4.22 -4.89
C GLU A 53 10.59 -2.94 -5.66
N ASP A 54 9.92 -2.65 -6.78
CA ASP A 54 10.16 -1.42 -7.56
C ASP A 54 9.86 -0.16 -6.74
N PHE A 55 8.76 -0.17 -5.98
CA PHE A 55 8.40 0.93 -5.09
C PHE A 55 9.45 1.15 -4.00
N VAL A 56 9.95 0.08 -3.37
CA VAL A 56 11.05 0.13 -2.38
C VAL A 56 12.31 0.71 -3.01
N MET A 57 12.71 0.21 -4.18
CA MET A 57 13.92 0.68 -4.87
C MET A 57 13.81 2.16 -5.21
N LYS A 58 12.64 2.61 -5.68
CA LYS A 58 12.40 4.01 -5.96
C LYS A 58 12.50 4.87 -4.70
N LYS A 59 11.83 4.48 -3.61
CA LYS A 59 11.85 5.23 -2.35
C LYS A 59 13.24 5.29 -1.73
N LYS A 60 14.02 4.21 -1.86
CA LYS A 60 15.42 4.17 -1.45
C LYS A 60 16.28 5.10 -2.31
N SER A 61 16.05 5.13 -3.63
CA SER A 61 16.73 6.05 -4.54
C SER A 61 16.35 7.52 -4.29
N GLU A 62 15.17 7.80 -3.74
CA GLU A 62 14.74 9.14 -3.28
C GLU A 62 15.36 9.54 -1.93
N GLY A 63 16.16 8.66 -1.31
CA GLY A 63 16.85 8.94 -0.05
C GLY A 63 16.00 8.70 1.20
N LEU A 64 14.86 8.00 1.11
CA LEU A 64 14.13 7.60 2.31
C LEU A 64 14.91 6.56 3.10
N SER A 65 14.90 6.72 4.43
CA SER A 65 15.44 5.74 5.35
C SER A 65 14.62 4.44 5.30
N SER A 66 15.25 3.32 5.64
CA SER A 66 14.59 2.00 5.67
C SER A 66 13.35 1.99 6.57
N ASN A 67 13.34 2.78 7.66
CA ASN A 67 12.19 2.91 8.53
C ASN A 67 11.04 3.70 7.88
N GLY A 68 11.37 4.75 7.13
CA GLY A 68 10.40 5.48 6.31
C GLY A 68 9.74 4.55 5.28
N ILE A 69 10.54 3.75 4.57
CA ILE A 69 10.02 2.79 3.58
C ILE A 69 9.09 1.76 4.25
N LYS A 70 9.47 1.21 5.41
CA LYS A 70 8.64 0.27 6.17
C LYS A 70 7.26 0.85 6.50
N ASN A 71 7.19 2.10 6.96
CA ASN A 71 5.91 2.74 7.28
C ASN A 71 4.97 2.87 6.07
N HIS A 72 5.53 2.98 4.85
CA HIS A 72 4.74 3.01 3.62
C HIS A 72 4.26 1.62 3.19
N LEU A 73 4.96 0.56 3.59
CA LEU A 73 4.68 -0.83 3.22
C LEU A 73 3.86 -1.61 4.23
N SER A 74 3.79 -1.15 5.49
CA SER A 74 2.97 -1.77 6.53
C SER A 74 1.53 -2.14 6.11
N PRO A 75 0.84 -1.44 5.18
CA PRO A 75 -0.50 -1.83 4.75
C PRO A 75 -0.60 -2.73 3.51
N LEU A 76 0.53 -3.10 2.88
CA LEU A 76 0.61 -3.99 1.71
C LEU A 76 1.05 -5.40 2.13
#